data_AF-A0AA35YQL2-F1
#
_entry.id   AF-A0AA35YQL2-F1
#
_cell.length_a   1.000
_cell.length_b   1.000
_cell.length_c   1.000
_cell.angle_alpha   90.00
_cell.angle_beta   90.00
_cell.angle_gamma   90.00
#
_symmetry.space_group_name_H-M   'P 1'
#
loop_
_entity.id
_entity.type
_entity.pdbx_description
1 polymer ?
#
loop_
_entity_poly.entity_id
_entity_poly.type
_entity_poly.pdbx_seq_one_letter_code
_entity_poly.pdbx_strand_id
1 'polypeptide(L)'
;MIYFNTISEVNTILRVTYSSSDIIGHIFEYGHMDTSEQDKSKHKMLLHLQDIEDTKLKITLWGHNAYYMHDFLANNNSLAPVVVIVQFARVVLFHPPTLMLVGFS
;
A
#
# COMPACT_ATOMS: atom_id res chain seq x y z
N MET A 1 18.81 -3.90 -6.59
CA MET A 1 18.35 -2.87 -5.64
C MET A 1 17.50 -1.89 -6.42
N ILE A 2 16.22 -1.79 -6.12
CA ILE A 2 15.32 -0.79 -6.71
C ILE A 2 15.13 0.26 -5.63
N TYR A 3 15.59 1.48 -5.90
CA TYR A 3 15.45 2.62 -5.01
C TYR A 3 14.00 3.11 -5.02
N PHE A 4 13.48 3.46 -3.85
CA PHE A 4 12.34 4.37 -3.77
C PHE A 4 12.85 5.72 -4.25
N ASN A 5 12.54 6.10 -5.48
CA ASN A 5 12.83 7.45 -5.92
C ASN A 5 12.00 8.43 -5.08
N THR A 6 12.64 9.03 -4.09
CA THR A 6 12.14 10.23 -3.42
C THR A 6 11.92 11.27 -4.52
N ILE A 7 10.66 11.62 -4.78
CA ILE A 7 10.32 12.70 -5.71
C ILE A 7 10.77 14.00 -5.03
N SER A 8 12.02 14.37 -5.23
CA SER A 8 12.51 15.71 -4.95
C SER A 8 11.90 16.66 -5.99
N GLU A 9 11.14 17.62 -5.49
CA GLU A 9 10.63 18.82 -6.20
C GLU A 9 9.57 18.59 -7.27
N VAL A 10 8.29 18.59 -6.87
CA VAL A 10 7.21 19.06 -7.74
C VAL A 10 6.35 20.05 -6.97
N ASN A 11 6.74 21.33 -7.08
CA ASN A 11 5.85 22.44 -6.76
C ASN A 11 4.67 22.41 -7.73
N THR A 12 3.46 22.41 -7.16
CA THR A 12 2.23 22.96 -7.73
C THR A 12 1.83 22.41 -9.10
N ILE A 13 1.11 21.29 -9.09
CA ILE A 13 -0.14 21.01 -9.81
C ILE A 13 -0.46 19.55 -9.49
N LEU A 14 -1.70 19.27 -9.08
CA LEU A 14 -2.30 17.94 -8.94
C LEU A 14 -2.35 17.21 -10.29
N ARG A 15 -1.21 16.99 -10.93
CA ARG A 15 -1.06 16.00 -11.97
C ARG A 15 -1.02 14.67 -11.23
N VAL A 16 -2.16 14.00 -11.23
CA VAL A 16 -2.18 12.54 -11.10
C VAL A 16 -1.28 12.03 -12.22
N THR A 17 0.00 11.83 -11.91
CA THR A 17 0.91 11.16 -12.82
C THR A 17 0.40 9.72 -12.90
N TYR A 18 -0.15 9.33 -14.04
CA TYR A 18 -0.53 7.94 -14.34
C TYR A 18 0.71 7.04 -14.53
N SER A 19 1.79 7.32 -13.81
CA SER A 19 2.96 6.46 -13.74
C SER A 19 2.66 5.37 -12.72
N SER A 20 2.36 4.17 -13.21
CA SER A 20 2.38 2.99 -12.37
C SER A 20 3.79 2.77 -11.85
N SER A 21 3.91 2.42 -10.57
CA SER A 21 5.20 2.14 -9.92
C SER A 21 5.14 0.77 -9.27
N ASP A 22 6.26 0.06 -9.29
CA ASP A 22 6.40 -1.19 -8.53
C ASP A 22 7.00 -0.87 -7.15
N ILE A 23 6.47 -1.51 -6.11
CA ILE A 23 6.81 -1.25 -4.71
C ILE A 23 7.25 -2.56 -4.06
N ILE A 24 8.32 -2.53 -3.28
CA ILE A 24 8.78 -3.64 -2.46
C ILE A 24 9.05 -3.18 -1.03
N GLY A 25 8.43 -3.83 -0.04
CA GLY A 25 8.67 -3.51 1.36
C GLY A 25 8.18 -4.60 2.29
N HIS A 26 8.69 -4.61 3.51
CA HIS A 26 8.19 -5.51 4.54
C HIS A 26 7.04 -4.88 5.31
N ILE A 27 6.06 -5.69 5.71
CA ILE A 27 4.95 -5.23 6.55
C ILE A 27 5.48 -5.04 7.97
N PHE A 28 5.39 -3.83 8.49
CA PHE A 28 5.72 -3.54 9.90
C PHE A 28 4.48 -3.25 10.76
N GLU A 29 3.36 -2.90 10.12
CA GLU A 29 2.08 -2.66 10.78
C GLU A 29 0.93 -2.88 9.79
N TYR A 30 -0.22 -3.33 10.26
CA TYR A 30 -1.44 -3.43 9.46
C TYR A 30 -2.68 -3.16 10.29
N GLY A 31 -3.68 -2.54 9.66
CA GLY A 31 -4.97 -2.22 10.28
C GLY A 31 -5.99 -3.36 10.16
N HIS A 32 -7.11 -3.20 10.86
CA HIS A 32 -8.27 -4.08 10.67
C HIS A 32 -8.88 -3.89 9.27
N MET A 33 -9.62 -4.90 8.82
CA MET A 33 -10.44 -4.80 7.63
C MET A 33 -11.62 -3.87 7.88
N ASP A 34 -11.81 -2.91 6.99
CA ASP A 34 -12.98 -2.03 6.95
C ASP A 34 -14.03 -2.63 6.01
N THR A 35 -15.14 -3.08 6.60
CA THR A 35 -16.29 -3.69 5.93
C THR A 35 -17.55 -2.84 6.12
N SER A 36 -17.39 -1.51 6.27
CA SER A 36 -18.52 -0.59 6.47
C SER A 36 -19.42 -0.43 5.24
N GLU A 37 -18.84 -0.58 4.05
CA GLU A 37 -19.56 -0.56 2.79
C GLU A 37 -20.37 -1.86 2.61
N GLN A 38 -21.51 -1.81 1.91
CA GLN A 38 -22.27 -3.03 1.59
C GLN A 38 -21.61 -3.86 0.48
N ASP A 39 -20.91 -3.18 -0.43
CA ASP A 39 -20.23 -3.78 -1.56
C ASP A 39 -18.85 -4.29 -1.14
N LYS A 40 -18.68 -5.63 -1.19
CA LYS A 40 -17.41 -6.30 -0.86
C LYS A 40 -16.22 -5.80 -1.68
N SER A 41 -16.44 -5.29 -2.89
CA SER A 41 -15.35 -4.74 -3.71
C SER A 41 -14.76 -3.45 -3.11
N LYS A 42 -15.54 -2.74 -2.30
CA LYS A 42 -15.14 -1.50 -1.59
C LYS A 42 -14.61 -1.74 -0.19
N HIS A 43 -14.60 -2.98 0.29
CA HIS A 43 -13.94 -3.29 1.54
C HIS A 43 -12.44 -3.09 1.39
N LYS A 44 -11.78 -2.67 2.46
CA LYS A 44 -10.37 -2.28 2.39
C LYS A 44 -9.58 -2.69 3.61
N MET A 45 -8.28 -2.85 3.43
CA MET A 45 -7.32 -3.10 4.50
C MET A 45 -6.11 -2.18 4.30
N LEU A 46 -5.63 -1.59 5.39
CA LEU A 46 -4.45 -0.73 5.39
C LEU A 46 -3.22 -1.54 5.79
N LEU A 47 -2.16 -1.45 4.99
CA LEU A 47 -0.84 -1.99 5.28
C LEU A 47 0.18 -0.88 5.38
N HIS A 48 1.10 -0.97 6.33
CA HIS A 48 2.26 -0.10 6.40
C HIS A 48 3.49 -0.90 6.02
N LEU A 49 4.13 -0.49 4.93
CA LEU A 49 5.36 -1.07 4.42
C LEU A 49 6.55 -0.20 4.81
N GLN A 50 7.68 -0.85 5.07
CA GLN A 50 8.96 -0.21 5.30
C GLN A 50 10.03 -0.87 4.43
N ASP A 51 10.93 -0.05 3.88
CA ASP A 51 12.07 -0.52 3.10
C ASP A 51 13.33 -0.66 3.97
N ILE A 52 14.48 -0.89 3.32
CA ILE A 52 15.77 -1.02 3.99
C ILE A 52 16.37 0.33 4.43
N GLU A 53 15.83 1.46 3.95
CA GLU A 53 16.27 2.83 4.27
C GLU A 53 15.33 3.48 5.31
N ASP A 54 14.47 2.68 5.97
CA ASP A 54 13.43 3.12 6.90
C ASP A 54 12.36 4.04 6.30
N THR A 55 12.25 4.09 4.96
CA THR A 55 11.16 4.80 4.27
C THR A 55 9.85 4.05 4.48
N LYS A 56 8.84 4.76 4.98
CA LYS A 56 7.53 4.18 5.32
C LYS A 56 6.47 4.57 4.30
N LEU A 57 5.65 3.59 3.93
CA LEU A 57 4.61 3.75 2.93
C LEU A 57 3.30 3.11 3.38
N LYS A 58 2.21 3.85 3.27
CA LYS A 58 0.86 3.34 3.57
C LYS A 58 0.20 2.85 2.29
N ILE A 59 -0.15 1.56 2.23
CA ILE A 59 -0.88 0.94 1.13
C ILE A 59 -2.31 0.64 1.55
N THR A 60 -3.26 0.90 0.66
CA THR A 60 -4.64 0.45 0.81
C THR A 60 -4.91 -0.67 -0.18
N LEU A 61 -5.23 -1.87 0.32
CA LEU A 61 -5.75 -2.97 -0.48
C LEU A 61 -7.27 -2.93 -0.48
N TRP A 62 -7.89 -3.34 -1.59
CA TRP A 62 -9.34 -3.35 -1.77
C TRP A 62 -9.85 -4.71 -2.20
N GLY A 63 -11.11 -4.99 -1.88
CA GLY A 63 -11.85 -6.16 -2.33
C GLY A 63 -11.08 -7.45 -2.11
N HIS A 64 -10.93 -8.25 -3.17
CA HIS A 64 -10.28 -9.56 -3.13
C HIS A 64 -8.88 -9.52 -2.49
N ASN A 65 -8.06 -8.51 -2.82
CA ASN A 65 -6.69 -8.40 -2.28
C ASN A 65 -6.68 -8.09 -0.78
N ALA A 66 -7.66 -7.31 -0.29
CA ALA A 66 -7.81 -7.04 1.14
C ALA A 66 -8.16 -8.32 1.91
N TYR A 67 -9.08 -9.12 1.37
CA TYR A 67 -9.49 -10.41 1.95
C TYR A 67 -8.35 -11.41 1.98
N TYR A 68 -7.67 -11.59 0.85
CA TYR A 68 -6.55 -12.52 0.75
C TYR A 68 -5.45 -12.18 1.76
N MET A 69 -5.07 -10.90 1.88
CA MET A 69 -4.04 -10.48 2.82
C MET A 69 -4.49 -10.64 4.28
N HIS A 70 -5.74 -10.32 4.59
CA HIS A 70 -6.28 -10.52 5.94
C HIS A 70 -6.21 -11.99 6.36
N ASP A 71 -6.68 -12.89 5.51
CA ASP A 71 -6.67 -14.32 5.78
C ASP A 71 -5.23 -14.84 5.87
N PHE A 72 -4.33 -14.37 4.99
CA PHE A 72 -2.92 -14.74 5.04
C PHE A 72 -2.28 -14.34 6.38
N LEU A 73 -2.46 -13.10 6.82
CA LEU A 73 -1.87 -12.60 8.07
C LEU A 73 -2.49 -13.27 9.31
N ALA A 74 -3.80 -13.52 9.29
CA ALA A 74 -4.48 -14.21 10.39
C ALA A 74 -4.00 -15.65 10.57
N ASN A 75 -3.70 -16.34 9.46
CA ASN A 75 -3.29 -17.74 9.47
C ASN A 75 -1.76 -17.94 9.56
N ASN A 76 -0.96 -16.90 9.31
CA ASN A 76 0.50 -16.95 9.34
C ASN A 76 1.05 -16.02 10.42
N ASN A 77 0.81 -16.35 11.68
CA ASN A 77 1.36 -15.62 12.83
C ASN A 77 2.82 -16.01 13.14
N SER A 78 3.64 -16.16 12.10
CA SER A 78 5.06 -16.45 12.26
C SER A 78 5.80 -15.18 12.69
N LEU A 79 6.88 -15.32 13.47
CA LEU A 79 7.79 -14.21 13.78
C LEU A 79 8.60 -13.74 12.55
N ALA A 80 8.45 -14.39 11.40
CA ALA A 80 9.20 -14.05 10.19
C ALA A 80 8.63 -12.78 9.53
N PRO A 81 9.48 -11.84 9.08
CA PRO A 81 9.03 -10.68 8.33
C PRO A 81 8.31 -11.07 7.03
N VAL A 82 7.16 -10.46 6.78
CA VAL A 82 6.42 -10.63 5.52
C VAL A 82 6.84 -9.53 4.56
N VAL A 83 7.42 -9.90 3.41
CA VAL A 83 7.78 -8.98 2.32
C VAL A 83 6.69 -9.00 1.26
N VAL A 84 6.24 -7.82 0.85
CA VAL A 84 5.21 -7.63 -0.17
C VAL A 84 5.82 -6.94 -1.39
N ILE A 85 5.48 -7.47 -2.56
CA ILE A 85 5.76 -6.84 -3.86
C ILE A 85 4.42 -6.44 -4.46
N VAL A 86 4.24 -5.14 -4.68
CA VAL A 86 3.04 -4.59 -5.35
C VAL A 86 3.46 -4.09 -6.71
N GLN A 87 2.92 -4.71 -7.75
CA GLN A 87 3.17 -4.28 -9.13
C GLN A 87 2.06 -3.37 -9.62
N PHE A 88 2.44 -2.45 -10.50
CA PHE A 88 1.53 -1.48 -11.12
C PHE A 88 0.73 -0.63 -10.12
N ALA A 89 1.34 -0.30 -8.99
CA ALA A 89 0.69 0.49 -7.96
C ALA A 89 0.34 1.88 -8.49
N ARG A 90 -0.87 2.32 -8.18
CA ARG A 90 -1.28 3.72 -8.36
C ARG A 90 -0.72 4.53 -7.19
N VAL A 91 0.11 5.52 -7.51
CA VAL A 91 0.64 6.45 -6.52
C VAL A 91 -0.30 7.63 -6.40
N VAL A 92 -0.91 7.78 -5.22
CA VAL A 92 -1.69 8.97 -4.88
C VAL A 92 -0.92 9.72 -3.80
N LEU A 93 -0.67 11.02 -3.98
CA LEU A 93 0.00 11.86 -3.00
C LEU A 93 -1.06 12.70 -2.27
N PHE A 94 -1.44 12.28 -1.07
CA PHE A 94 -2.26 13.12 -0.18
C PHE A 94 -1.36 14.10 0.57
N HIS A 95 -1.74 15.37 0.66
CA HIS A 95 -1.02 16.33 1.49
C HIS A 95 -1.67 16.41 2.88
N PRO A 96 -0.90 16.30 3.98
CA PRO A 96 0.54 16.01 4.02
C PRO A 96 0.86 14.53 3.65
N PRO A 97 2.03 14.26 3.05
CA PRO A 97 2.38 13.01 2.34
C PRO A 97 2.34 11.79 3.26
N THR A 98 1.17 11.13 3.36
CA THR A 98 1.00 10.00 4.29
C THR A 98 0.13 8.85 3.76
N LEU A 99 -0.54 8.99 2.61
CA LEU A 99 -1.43 7.95 2.08
C LEU A 99 -1.08 7.62 0.63
N MET A 100 -1.00 6.33 0.29
CA MET A 100 -1.06 5.82 -1.08
C MET A 100 -2.27 4.90 -1.25
N LEU A 101 -3.04 5.11 -2.31
CA LEU A 101 -4.22 4.32 -2.67
C LEU A 101 -3.90 3.43 -3.88
N VAL A 102 -3.91 2.11 -3.70
CA VAL A 102 -3.71 1.16 -4.80
C VAL A 102 -5.07 0.58 -5.20
N GLY A 103 -5.50 0.84 -6.43
CA GLY A 103 -6.71 0.23 -7.02
C GLY A 103 -6.34 -0.49 -8.31
N PHE A 104 -6.76 -1.74 -8.45
CA PHE A 104 -6.61 -2.52 -9.69
C PHE A 104 -7.90 -2.38 -10.52
N SER A 105 -7.74 -2.22 -11.84
CA SER A 105 -8.83 -2.20 -12.82
C SER A 105 -9.09 -3.58 -13.38
#